data_AF-A0A1I9HZS3-F1
#
_entry.id   AF-A0A1I9HZS3-F1
#
_cell.length_a   1.000
_cell.length_b   1.000
_cell.length_c   1.000
_cell.angle_alpha   90.00
_cell.angle_beta   90.00
_cell.angle_gamma   90.00
#
_symmetry.space_group_name_H-M   'P 1'
#
loop_
_entity.id
_entity.type
_entity.pdbx_description
1 polymer ?
#
loop_
_entity_poly.entity_id
_entity_poly.type
_entity_poly.pdbx_seq_one_letter_code
_entity_poly.pdbx_strand_id
1 'polypeptide(L)'
;AAYDYFYSYCVQHLVVQFIILKELLRNITEDIMSDASDVEKFNSKYFQDTVMERMKICSEHHSKLLKYGKNIESYCWFVLVPQLVLTYAALVVNAFMLSTDRSDVPKTITLFNLSVTTFIQLAQFAIPSSQLNAQSISVLDAVYDSKWYLFNARMKKACTFMMMNGQEGIVVKAGGT
;
A
#
# COMPACT_ATOMS: atom_id res chain seq x y z
N ALA A 1 -18.06 14.32 1.85
CA ALA A 1 -17.92 14.46 0.38
C ALA A 1 -16.51 14.93 -0.01
N ALA A 2 -16.16 16.22 0.07
CA ALA A 2 -14.83 16.69 -0.39
C ALA A 2 -13.64 16.02 0.31
N TYR A 3 -13.75 15.78 1.62
CA TYR A 3 -12.74 15.08 2.41
C TYR A 3 -12.55 13.61 1.98
N ASP A 4 -13.65 12.90 1.71
CA ASP A 4 -13.62 11.49 1.29
C ASP A 4 -12.98 11.32 -0.09
N TYR A 5 -13.24 12.27 -1.01
CA TYR A 5 -12.60 12.30 -2.33
C TYR A 5 -11.10 12.59 -2.23
N PHE A 6 -10.71 13.56 -1.39
CA PHE A 6 -9.30 13.87 -1.16
C PHE A 6 -8.55 12.68 -0.57
N TYR A 7 -9.14 12.02 0.42
CA TYR A 7 -8.56 10.82 1.04
C TYR A 7 -8.40 9.68 0.03
N SER A 8 -9.45 9.36 -0.73
CA SER A 8 -9.40 8.31 -1.77
C SER A 8 -8.32 8.60 -2.81
N TYR A 9 -8.18 9.87 -3.22
CA TYR A 9 -7.14 10.31 -4.14
C TYR A 9 -5.73 10.13 -3.55
N CYS A 10 -5.50 10.55 -2.30
CA CYS A 10 -4.20 10.37 -1.63
C CYS A 10 -3.79 8.89 -1.55
N VAL A 11 -4.76 8.03 -1.26
CA VAL A 11 -4.57 6.60 -1.14
C VAL A 11 -4.29 5.94 -2.51
N GLN A 12 -5.05 6.30 -3.55
CA GLN A 12 -4.77 5.84 -4.91
C GLN A 12 -3.40 6.31 -5.40
N HIS A 13 -3.04 7.57 -5.15
CA HIS A 13 -1.73 8.12 -5.49
C HIS A 13 -0.61 7.35 -4.78
N LEU A 14 -0.79 6.99 -3.51
CA LEU A 14 0.16 6.17 -2.76
C LEU A 14 0.36 4.78 -3.42
N VAL A 15 -0.73 4.10 -3.79
CA VAL A 15 -0.66 2.79 -4.47
C VAL A 15 0.07 2.89 -5.80
N VAL A 16 -0.20 3.93 -6.60
CA VAL A 16 0.48 4.15 -7.89
C VAL A 16 1.99 4.35 -7.68
N GLN A 17 2.40 5.12 -6.67
CA GLN A 17 3.81 5.32 -6.36
C GLN A 17 4.53 4.02 -5.95
N PHE A 18 3.83 3.10 -5.28
CA PHE A 18 4.39 1.77 -4.97
C PHE A 18 4.57 0.92 -6.23
N ILE A 19 3.61 0.96 -7.17
CA ILE A 19 3.71 0.24 -8.46
C ILE A 19 4.89 0.77 -9.27
N ILE A 20 5.05 2.09 -9.36
CA ILE A 20 6.18 2.72 -10.08
C ILE A 20 7.51 2.29 -9.45
N LEU A 21 7.61 2.32 -8.12
CA LEU A 21 8.81 1.89 -7.40
C LEU A 21 9.15 0.43 -7.71
N LYS A 22 8.15 -0.45 -7.75
CA LYS A 22 8.32 -1.86 -8.09
C LYS A 22 8.89 -2.03 -9.50
N GLU A 23 8.33 -1.33 -10.48
CA GLU A 23 8.77 -1.45 -11.87
C GLU A 23 10.20 -0.89 -12.06
N LEU A 24 10.51 0.24 -11.42
CA LEU A 24 11.88 0.79 -11.39
C LEU A 24 12.89 -0.19 -10.80
N LEU A 25 12.49 -0.95 -9.77
CA LEU A 25 13.35 -1.91 -9.11
C LEU A 25 13.55 -3.19 -9.94
N ARG A 26 12.49 -3.65 -10.63
CA ARG A 26 12.56 -4.74 -11.61
C ARG A 26 13.48 -4.39 -12.78
N ASN A 27 13.37 -3.17 -13.29
CA ASN A 27 14.15 -2.68 -14.41
C ASN A 27 15.49 -2.02 -14.01
N ILE A 28 15.95 -2.21 -12.77
CA ILE A 28 17.13 -1.49 -12.27
C ILE A 28 18.40 -1.79 -13.06
N THR A 29 18.46 -3.00 -13.63
CA THR A 29 19.58 -3.53 -14.43
C THR A 29 19.26 -3.57 -15.93
N GLU A 30 17.97 -3.45 -16.31
CA GLU A 30 17.62 -3.30 -17.73
C GLU A 30 18.23 -1.99 -18.27
N ASP A 31 18.63 -2.03 -19.54
CA ASP A 31 19.39 -0.98 -20.26
C ASP A 31 20.88 -0.84 -19.88
N ILE A 32 21.33 -1.29 -18.71
CA ILE A 32 22.74 -1.09 -18.31
C ILE A 32 23.63 -2.18 -18.90
N MET A 33 24.48 -1.79 -19.87
CA MET A 33 25.44 -2.66 -20.55
C MET A 33 24.76 -3.92 -21.14
N SER A 34 23.61 -3.79 -21.79
CA SER A 34 22.79 -4.91 -22.30
C SER A 34 23.63 -5.99 -23.02
N ASP A 35 24.61 -5.56 -23.82
CA ASP A 35 25.47 -6.41 -24.66
C ASP A 35 26.68 -7.05 -23.94
N ALA A 36 26.96 -6.66 -22.68
CA ALA A 36 28.10 -7.16 -21.93
C ALA A 36 27.77 -8.42 -21.11
N SER A 37 28.77 -9.30 -20.93
CA SER A 37 28.63 -10.51 -20.11
C SER A 37 28.41 -10.16 -18.63
N ASP A 38 27.78 -11.08 -17.88
CA ASP A 38 27.52 -10.93 -16.45
C ASP A 38 28.83 -10.69 -15.65
N VAL A 39 29.95 -11.29 -16.08
CA VAL A 39 31.26 -11.11 -15.45
C VAL A 39 31.83 -9.71 -15.70
N GLU A 40 31.64 -9.15 -16.90
CA GLU A 40 32.05 -7.78 -17.23
C GLU A 40 31.21 -6.74 -16.51
N LYS A 41 29.89 -6.98 -16.39
CA LYS A 41 28.98 -6.15 -15.57
C LYS A 41 29.39 -6.14 -14.11
N PHE A 42 29.73 -7.30 -13.55
CA PHE A 42 30.16 -7.39 -12.15
C PHE A 42 31.45 -6.60 -11.88
N ASN A 43 32.44 -6.72 -12.76
CA ASN A 43 33.75 -6.08 -12.61
C ASN A 43 33.77 -4.60 -13.06
N SER A 44 32.76 -4.16 -13.82
CA SER A 44 32.65 -2.77 -14.26
C SER A 44 32.28 -1.86 -13.11
N LYS A 45 33.21 -0.96 -12.76
CA LYS A 45 32.97 0.08 -11.76
C LYS A 45 31.81 1.00 -12.14
N TYR A 46 31.66 1.31 -13.44
CA TYR A 46 30.55 2.11 -13.96
C TYR A 46 29.19 1.44 -13.70
N PHE A 47 29.08 0.14 -13.97
CA PHE A 47 27.86 -0.62 -13.70
C PHE A 47 27.52 -0.61 -12.20
N GLN A 48 28.49 -0.90 -11.34
CA GLN A 48 28.27 -0.93 -9.89
C GLN A 48 27.87 0.43 -9.32
N ASP A 49 28.51 1.53 -9.75
CA ASP A 49 28.18 2.88 -9.30
C ASP A 49 26.78 3.32 -9.77
N THR A 50 26.42 3.06 -11.04
CA THR A 50 25.08 3.42 -11.57
C THR A 50 23.97 2.62 -10.90
N VAL A 51 24.14 1.30 -10.73
CA VAL A 51 23.10 0.49 -10.05
C VAL A 51 23.00 0.86 -8.58
N MET A 52 24.13 1.16 -7.91
CA MET A 52 24.12 1.66 -6.53
C MET A 52 23.35 2.97 -6.40
N GLU A 53 23.54 3.93 -7.31
CA GLU A 53 22.82 5.21 -7.29
C GLU A 53 21.32 5.00 -7.46
N ARG A 54 20.89 4.22 -8.47
CA ARG A 54 19.48 3.87 -8.69
C ARG A 54 18.87 3.17 -7.48
N MET A 55 19.62 2.26 -6.88
CA MET A 55 19.18 1.50 -5.71
C MET A 55 19.02 2.38 -4.48
N LYS A 56 19.93 3.34 -4.27
CA LYS A 56 19.82 4.33 -3.20
C LYS A 56 18.56 5.18 -3.35
N ILE A 57 18.27 5.65 -4.57
CA ILE A 57 17.05 6.41 -4.87
C ILE A 57 15.81 5.57 -4.56
N CYS A 58 15.78 4.30 -4.99
CA CYS A 58 14.68 3.39 -4.70
C CYS A 58 14.51 3.17 -3.19
N SER A 59 15.60 3.01 -2.43
CA SER A 59 15.58 2.86 -0.98
C SER A 59 15.03 4.10 -0.26
N GLU A 60 15.45 5.29 -0.66
CA GLU A 60 14.94 6.54 -0.10
C GLU A 60 13.47 6.75 -0.44
N HIS A 61 13.06 6.43 -1.68
CA HIS A 61 11.68 6.53 -2.12
C HIS A 61 10.79 5.55 -1.34
N HIS A 62 11.20 4.30 -1.19
CA HIS A 62 10.50 3.29 -0.39
C HIS A 62 10.29 3.73 1.06
N SER A 63 11.35 4.25 1.70
CA SER A 63 11.27 4.72 3.09
C SER A 63 10.32 5.91 3.26
N LYS A 64 10.37 6.88 2.33
CA LYS A 64 9.43 8.01 2.30
C LYS A 64 7.98 7.54 2.11
N LEU A 65 7.79 6.57 1.22
CA LEU A 65 6.47 6.02 0.91
C LEU A 65 5.88 5.24 2.08
N LEU A 66 6.71 4.46 2.78
CA LEU A 66 6.31 3.76 4.01
C LEU A 66 5.93 4.74 5.12
N LYS A 67 6.72 5.82 5.31
CA LYS A 67 6.41 6.86 6.30
C LYS A 67 5.10 7.59 5.96
N TYR A 68 4.87 7.88 4.69
CA TYR A 68 3.63 8.50 4.23
C TYR A 68 2.43 7.55 4.41
N GLY A 69 2.61 6.26 4.11
CA GLY A 69 1.61 5.21 4.36
C GLY A 69 1.22 5.09 5.83
N LYS A 70 2.19 5.07 6.75
CA LYS A 70 1.93 5.05 8.21
C LYS A 70 1.15 6.28 8.69
N ASN A 71 1.45 7.46 8.14
CA ASN A 71 0.67 8.66 8.45
C ASN A 71 -0.78 8.52 7.97
N ILE A 72 -0.99 8.09 6.72
CA ILE A 72 -2.34 7.87 6.16
C ILE A 72 -3.10 6.82 6.97
N GLU A 73 -2.46 5.72 7.35
CA GLU A 73 -3.05 4.67 8.17
C GLU A 73 -3.54 5.20 9.53
N SER A 74 -2.74 6.02 10.21
CA SER A 74 -3.14 6.63 11.48
C SER A 74 -4.37 7.51 11.34
N TYR A 75 -4.47 8.28 10.24
CA TYR A 75 -5.68 9.07 9.94
C TYR A 75 -6.85 8.17 9.56
N CYS A 76 -6.59 7.09 8.82
CA CYS A 76 -7.57 6.11 8.41
C CYS A 76 -8.24 5.46 9.63
N TRP A 77 -7.45 5.02 10.61
CA TRP A 77 -7.94 4.43 11.84
C TRP A 77 -8.91 5.35 12.57
N PHE A 78 -8.56 6.63 12.70
CA PHE A 78 -9.40 7.64 13.35
C PHE A 78 -10.77 7.82 12.68
N VAL A 79 -10.84 7.66 11.35
CA VAL A 79 -12.08 7.79 10.57
C VAL A 79 -12.85 6.45 10.49
N LEU A 80 -12.15 5.33 10.34
CA LEU A 80 -12.73 4.01 10.15
C LEU A 80 -13.46 3.49 11.39
N VAL A 81 -12.89 3.70 12.59
CA VAL A 81 -13.50 3.22 13.85
C VAL A 81 -14.89 3.81 14.07
N PRO A 82 -15.10 5.14 14.05
CA PRO A 82 -16.45 5.71 14.22
C PRO A 82 -17.37 5.33 13.05
N GLN A 83 -16.84 5.24 11.82
CA GLN A 83 -17.61 4.79 10.65
C GLN A 83 -18.19 3.38 10.89
N LEU A 84 -17.39 2.43 11.39
CA LEU A 84 -17.81 1.06 11.69
C LEU A 84 -18.86 1.00 12.80
N VAL A 85 -18.70 1.82 13.85
CA VAL A 85 -19.70 1.91 14.93
C VAL A 85 -21.03 2.43 14.39
N LEU A 86 -20.99 3.45 13.54
CA LEU A 86 -22.18 4.03 12.91
C LEU A 86 -22.86 3.05 11.96
N THR A 87 -22.12 2.32 11.13
CA THR A 87 -22.70 1.31 10.22
C THR A 87 -23.32 0.16 10.99
N TYR A 88 -22.66 -0.32 12.05
CA TYR A 88 -23.21 -1.36 12.92
C TYR A 88 -24.50 -0.91 13.61
N ALA A 89 -24.51 0.29 14.21
CA ALA A 89 -25.70 0.86 14.84
C ALA A 89 -26.84 1.03 13.83
N ALA A 90 -26.55 1.55 12.63
CA ALA A 90 -27.53 1.66 11.55
C ALA A 90 -28.10 0.29 11.17
N LEU A 91 -27.27 -0.75 11.08
CA LEU A 91 -27.70 -2.11 10.72
C LEU A 91 -28.64 -2.68 11.79
N VAL A 92 -28.34 -2.50 13.07
CA VAL A 92 -29.22 -2.92 14.18
C VAL A 92 -30.56 -2.19 14.15
N VAL A 93 -30.56 -0.87 13.90
CA VAL A 93 -31.80 -0.09 13.78
C VAL A 93 -32.63 -0.55 12.58
N ASN A 94 -31.99 -0.79 11.42
CA ASN A 94 -32.66 -1.33 10.24
C ASN A 94 -33.30 -2.70 10.52
N ALA A 95 -32.59 -3.60 11.20
CA ALA A 95 -33.09 -4.92 11.57
C ALA A 95 -34.28 -4.84 12.55
N PHE A 96 -34.22 -3.93 13.51
CA PHE A 96 -35.31 -3.69 14.46
C PHE A 96 -36.56 -3.10 13.78
N MET A 97 -36.39 -2.13 12.89
CA MET A 97 -37.48 -1.56 12.09
C MET A 97 -38.15 -2.63 11.20
N LEU A 98 -37.35 -3.48 10.56
CA LEU A 98 -37.85 -4.60 9.74
C LEU A 98 -38.66 -5.62 10.57
N SER A 99 -38.28 -5.81 11.84
CA SER A 99 -38.90 -6.80 12.73
C SER A 99 -40.17 -6.29 13.43
N THR A 100 -40.29 -4.98 13.66
CA THR A 100 -41.31 -4.42 14.57
C THR A 100 -42.56 -3.92 13.84
N ASP A 101 -42.46 -3.36 12.63
CA ASP A 101 -43.66 -2.89 11.93
C ASP A 101 -43.46 -2.69 10.41
N ARG A 102 -44.54 -2.79 9.62
CA ARG A 102 -44.62 -2.32 8.21
C ARG A 102 -44.69 -0.77 8.15
N SER A 103 -44.17 -0.06 9.14
CA SER A 103 -44.25 1.39 9.23
C SER A 103 -43.23 2.06 8.31
N ASP A 104 -43.73 2.93 7.43
CA ASP A 104 -42.96 3.82 6.56
C ASP A 104 -41.86 3.13 5.73
N VAL A 105 -42.30 2.41 4.70
CA VAL A 105 -41.49 2.01 3.53
C VAL A 105 -40.44 3.08 3.12
N PRO A 106 -40.77 4.39 3.01
CA PRO A 106 -39.76 5.40 2.66
C PRO A 106 -38.65 5.57 3.71
N LYS A 107 -38.93 5.47 5.01
CA LYS A 107 -37.93 5.59 6.07
C LYS A 107 -36.99 4.39 6.08
N THR A 108 -37.54 3.18 5.94
CA THR A 108 -36.75 1.94 5.85
C THR A 108 -35.84 1.94 4.62
N ILE A 109 -36.35 2.37 3.47
CA ILE A 109 -35.55 2.54 2.25
C ILE A 109 -34.42 3.56 2.48
N THR A 110 -34.69 4.67 3.16
CA THR A 110 -33.67 5.71 3.41
C THR A 110 -32.55 5.19 4.33
N LEU A 111 -32.89 4.49 5.41
CA LEU A 111 -31.92 3.90 6.33
C LEU A 111 -31.11 2.76 5.69
N PHE A 112 -31.72 1.99 4.81
CA PHE A 112 -31.04 0.96 4.03
C PHE A 112 -30.04 1.59 3.05
N ASN A 113 -30.47 2.60 2.29
CA ASN A 113 -29.57 3.34 1.39
C ASN A 113 -28.39 3.99 2.11
N LEU A 114 -28.62 4.54 3.31
CA LEU A 114 -27.55 5.09 4.15
C LEU A 114 -26.53 4.01 4.58
N SER A 115 -27.02 2.82 4.93
CA SER A 115 -26.17 1.69 5.32
C SER A 115 -25.33 1.18 4.13
N VAL A 116 -25.93 1.09 2.94
CA VAL A 116 -25.21 0.71 1.71
C VAL A 116 -24.15 1.74 1.36
N THR A 117 -24.46 3.03 1.44
CA THR A 117 -23.52 4.12 1.13
C THR A 117 -22.30 4.08 2.04
N THR A 118 -22.51 3.92 3.34
CA THR A 118 -21.43 3.84 4.32
C THR A 118 -20.59 2.56 4.21
N PHE A 119 -21.20 1.46 3.75
CA PHE A 119 -20.49 0.22 3.44
C PHE A 119 -19.59 0.37 2.19
N ILE A 120 -20.08 1.04 1.15
CA ILE A 120 -19.27 1.37 -0.04
C ILE A 120 -18.06 2.23 0.37
N GLN A 121 -18.26 3.22 1.23
CA GLN A 121 -17.16 4.02 1.77
C GLN A 121 -16.15 3.10 2.47
N LEU A 122 -16.57 2.22 3.39
CA LEU A 122 -15.68 1.28 4.06
C LEU A 122 -14.85 0.42 3.07
N ALA A 123 -15.47 -0.09 2.01
CA ALA A 123 -14.78 -0.85 0.98
C ALA A 123 -13.70 -0.03 0.25
N GLN A 124 -13.98 1.25 -0.03
CA GLN A 124 -13.00 2.18 -0.63
C GLN A 124 -11.77 2.40 0.26
N PHE A 125 -11.91 2.35 1.59
CA PHE A 125 -10.79 2.44 2.53
C PHE A 125 -10.02 1.11 2.69
N ALA A 126 -10.73 -0.03 2.65
CA ALA A 126 -10.15 -1.34 2.91
C ALA A 126 -9.32 -1.88 1.72
N ILE A 127 -9.79 -1.70 0.49
CA ILE A 127 -9.12 -2.24 -0.71
C ILE A 127 -7.69 -1.71 -0.83
N PRO A 128 -7.42 -0.40 -0.79
CA PRO A 128 -6.07 0.11 -0.93
C PRO A 128 -5.18 -0.24 0.26
N SER A 129 -5.74 -0.30 1.46
CA SER A 129 -5.02 -0.74 2.67
C SER A 129 -4.50 -2.17 2.50
N SER A 130 -5.34 -3.06 1.95
CA SER A 130 -4.93 -4.43 1.61
C SER A 130 -3.90 -4.48 0.49
N GLN A 131 -4.03 -3.60 -0.52
CA GLN A 131 -3.06 -3.48 -1.61
C GLN A 131 -1.73 -2.92 -1.14
N LEU A 132 -1.69 -1.98 -0.20
CA LEU A 132 -0.45 -1.45 0.37
C LEU A 132 0.34 -2.55 1.06
N ASN A 133 -0.34 -3.42 1.82
CA ASN A 133 0.28 -4.59 2.44
C ASN A 133 0.77 -5.60 1.39
N ALA A 134 -0.01 -5.86 0.35
CA ALA A 134 0.43 -6.75 -0.74
C ALA A 134 1.61 -6.15 -1.52
N GLN A 135 1.62 -4.83 -1.75
CA GLN A 135 2.67 -4.14 -2.48
C GLN A 135 3.97 -4.08 -1.67
N SER A 136 3.91 -3.85 -0.35
CA SER A 136 5.11 -3.91 0.50
C SER A 136 5.77 -5.30 0.45
N ILE A 137 4.97 -6.36 0.43
CA ILE A 137 5.46 -7.74 0.23
C ILE A 137 6.01 -7.93 -1.18
N SER A 138 5.33 -7.40 -2.22
CA SER A 138 5.77 -7.58 -3.61
C SER A 138 7.06 -6.81 -3.97
N VAL A 139 7.45 -5.81 -3.18
CA VAL A 139 8.78 -5.17 -3.30
C VAL A 139 9.88 -6.18 -2.97
N LEU A 140 9.67 -7.11 -2.03
CA LEU A 140 10.63 -8.20 -1.78
C LEU A 140 10.77 -9.11 -2.99
N ASP A 141 9.65 -9.45 -3.63
CA ASP A 141 9.62 -10.29 -4.83
C ASP A 141 10.37 -9.63 -5.99
N ALA A 142 10.17 -8.32 -6.20
CA ALA A 142 10.93 -7.56 -7.19
C ALA A 142 12.43 -7.46 -6.87
N VAL A 143 12.80 -7.40 -5.58
CA VAL A 143 14.22 -7.47 -5.17
C VAL A 143 14.82 -8.85 -5.48
N TYR A 144 14.05 -9.93 -5.27
CA TYR A 144 14.50 -11.29 -5.59
C TYR A 144 14.60 -11.55 -7.09
N ASP A 145 13.68 -11.01 -7.89
CA ASP A 145 13.68 -11.10 -9.36
C ASP A 145 14.76 -10.21 -10.00
N SER A 146 15.19 -9.16 -9.30
CA SER A 146 16.36 -8.38 -9.72
C SER A 146 17.61 -9.27 -9.77
N LYS A 147 18.57 -8.95 -10.65
CA LYS A 147 19.85 -9.66 -10.75
C LYS A 147 20.78 -9.38 -9.55
N TRP A 148 20.29 -9.58 -8.33
CA TRP A 148 20.95 -9.25 -7.06
C TRP A 148 22.28 -9.96 -6.85
N TYR A 149 22.49 -11.09 -7.54
CA TYR A 149 23.75 -11.83 -7.53
C TYR A 149 24.91 -11.01 -8.13
N LEU A 150 24.62 -10.10 -9.08
CA LEU A 150 25.58 -9.19 -9.73
C LEU A 150 25.96 -7.97 -8.86
N PHE A 151 25.35 -7.81 -7.69
CA PHE A 151 25.56 -6.63 -6.85
C PHE A 151 26.71 -6.82 -5.87
N ASN A 152 27.46 -5.74 -5.57
CA ASN A 152 28.50 -5.78 -4.55
C ASN A 152 27.93 -5.92 -3.12
N ALA A 153 28.78 -6.24 -2.14
CA ALA A 153 28.39 -6.46 -0.74
C ALA A 153 27.60 -5.30 -0.09
N ARG A 154 27.93 -4.05 -0.42
CA ARG A 154 27.25 -2.84 0.06
C ARG A 154 25.83 -2.72 -0.51
N MET A 155 25.63 -3.08 -1.77
CA MET A 155 24.31 -3.11 -2.40
C MET A 155 23.44 -4.26 -1.86
N LYS A 156 24.03 -5.44 -1.68
CA LYS A 156 23.35 -6.57 -1.03
C LYS A 156 22.86 -6.18 0.37
N LYS A 157 23.68 -5.45 1.15
CA LYS A 157 23.28 -4.92 2.45
C LYS A 157 22.11 -3.92 2.35
N ALA A 158 22.09 -3.06 1.34
CA ALA A 158 20.97 -2.14 1.11
C ALA A 158 19.68 -2.89 0.71
N CYS A 159 19.79 -3.94 -0.11
CA CYS A 159 18.68 -4.84 -0.47
C CYS A 159 18.11 -5.45 0.80
N THR A 160 18.97 -6.08 1.62
CA THR A 160 18.54 -6.70 2.89
C THR A 160 17.88 -5.68 3.82
N PHE A 161 18.37 -4.44 3.87
CA PHE A 161 17.73 -3.40 4.68
C PHE A 161 16.35 -2.99 4.14
N MET A 162 16.19 -2.83 2.82
CA MET A 162 14.86 -2.61 2.21
C MET A 162 13.93 -3.79 2.47
N MET A 163 14.43 -5.02 2.36
CA MET A 163 13.67 -6.24 2.62
C MET A 163 13.22 -6.34 4.07
N MET A 164 14.10 -6.06 5.04
CA MET A 164 13.75 -6.04 6.46
C MET A 164 12.71 -4.96 6.77
N ASN A 165 12.84 -3.77 6.20
CA ASN A 165 11.85 -2.70 6.39
C ASN A 165 10.53 -2.96 5.64
N GLY A 166 10.54 -3.72 4.55
CA GLY A 166 9.35 -4.11 3.78
C GLY A 166 8.62 -5.34 4.35
N GLN A 167 9.33 -6.21 5.06
CA GLN A 167 8.76 -7.35 5.81
C GLN A 167 8.00 -6.92 7.06
N GLU A 168 8.36 -5.79 7.66
CA GLU A 168 7.42 -5.00 8.45
C GLU A 168 6.40 -4.37 7.49
N GLY A 169 5.56 -5.22 6.89
CA GLY A 169 4.33 -4.75 6.25
C GLY A 169 3.63 -3.80 7.20
N ILE A 170 2.92 -2.82 6.64
CA ILE A 170 1.99 -2.01 7.42
C ILE A 170 0.89 -2.96 7.92
N VAL A 171 1.21 -3.70 8.98
CA VAL A 171 0.28 -4.53 9.71
C VAL A 171 -0.48 -3.52 10.53
N VAL A 172 -1.67 -3.18 10.05
CA VAL A 172 -2.72 -2.57 10.86
C VAL A 172 -2.92 -3.50 12.05
N LYS A 173 -2.17 -3.26 13.13
CA LYS A 173 -2.36 -3.94 14.40
C LYS A 173 -3.70 -3.44 14.95
N ALA A 174 -4.76 -4.14 14.61
CA ALA A 174 -6.03 -4.00 15.31
C ALA A 174 -5.78 -4.33 16.79
N GLY A 175 -5.70 -3.31 17.64
CA GLY A 175 -5.75 -3.47 19.10
C GLY A 175 -4.44 -3.40 19.87
N GLY A 176 -3.30 -3.07 19.27
CA GLY A 176 -2.09 -2.78 20.06
C GLY A 176 -1.67 -3.93 21.00
N THR A 177 -1.78 -5.17 20.54
CA THR A 177 -1.16 -6.35 21.15
C THR A 177 -0.42 -7.10 20.06
#